data_AF-A0A7L3YFJ1-F1
#
_entry.id   AF-A0A7L3YFJ1-F1
#
_cell.length_a   1.000
_cell.length_b   1.000
_cell.length_c   1.000
_cell.angle_alpha   90.00
_cell.angle_beta   90.00
_cell.angle_gamma   90.00
#
_symmetry.space_group_name_H-M   'P 1'
#
loop_
_entity.id
_entity.type
_entity.pdbx_description
1 polymer ?
#
loop_
_entity_poly.entity_id
_entity_poly.type
_entity_poly.pdbx_seq_one_letter_code
_entity_poly.pdbx_strand_id
1 'polypeptide(L)'
;QVEARTLAMLRGLLRQLHAACTRLATSARGLPSSMQETAGHVRHGVEGVQVSLSHARSFHDLSGLVLAQSRETVMRAQLSIDELLEYVGQHAPLPWLVGPFAPALVEYPEDVPIEMAKWEGCVTVGGTHRVPLPRGSAASTEPRHGQNGGVPAHPQQRT
;
A
#
# COMPACT_ATOMS: atom_id res chain seq x y z
N GLN A 1 18.57 37.62 -15.44
CA GLN A 1 17.46 37.02 -14.65
C GLN A 1 16.98 35.68 -15.24
N VAL A 2 16.88 35.55 -16.57
CA VAL A 2 16.47 34.30 -17.25
C VAL A 2 17.38 33.12 -16.90
N GLU A 3 18.70 33.31 -16.99
CA GLU A 3 19.70 32.29 -16.72
C GLU A 3 19.59 31.67 -15.32
N ALA A 4 19.56 32.50 -14.27
CA ALA A 4 19.40 32.04 -12.89
C ALA A 4 18.09 31.27 -12.70
N ARG A 5 16.99 31.72 -13.32
CA ARG A 5 15.70 31.02 -13.30
C ARG A 5 15.80 29.65 -13.99
N THR A 6 16.40 29.59 -15.18
CA THR A 6 16.60 28.33 -15.91
C THR A 6 17.45 27.34 -15.14
N LEU A 7 18.57 27.79 -14.55
CA LEU A 7 19.41 26.93 -13.72
C LEU A 7 18.72 26.48 -12.44
N ALA A 8 17.85 27.31 -11.85
CA ALA A 8 17.03 26.90 -10.70
C ALA A 8 16.01 25.82 -11.10
N MET A 9 15.34 25.97 -12.26
CA MET A 9 14.43 24.96 -12.80
C MET A 9 15.16 23.65 -13.10
N LEU A 10 16.33 23.71 -13.76
CA LEU A 10 17.16 22.55 -14.05
C LEU A 10 17.51 21.78 -12.77
N ARG A 11 17.98 22.47 -11.74
CA ARG A 11 18.28 21.83 -10.43
C ARG A 11 17.04 21.23 -9.78
N GLY A 12 15.88 21.89 -9.90
CA GLY A 12 14.61 21.36 -9.43
C GLY A 12 14.26 20.03 -10.09
N LEU A 13 14.37 19.97 -11.42
CA LEU A 13 14.10 18.75 -12.20
C LEU A 13 15.10 17.63 -11.88
N LEU A 14 16.39 17.95 -11.79
CA LEU A 14 17.42 16.96 -11.43
C LEU A 14 17.21 16.37 -10.03
N ARG A 15 16.79 17.19 -9.06
CA ARG A 15 16.44 16.70 -7.72
C ARG A 15 15.23 15.77 -7.75
N GLN A 16 14.20 16.11 -8.52
CA GLN A 16 13.02 15.25 -8.69
C GLN A 16 13.39 13.92 -9.36
N LEU A 17 14.21 13.97 -10.40
CA LEU A 17 14.71 12.78 -11.08
C LEU A 17 15.53 11.89 -10.13
N HIS A 18 16.47 12.46 -9.38
CA HIS A 18 17.26 11.73 -8.39
C HIS A 18 16.38 11.08 -7.31
N ALA A 19 15.37 11.80 -6.80
CA ALA A 19 14.42 11.25 -5.83
C ALA A 19 13.61 10.09 -6.42
N ALA A 20 13.18 10.20 -7.68
CA ALA A 20 12.49 9.13 -8.40
C ALA A 20 13.39 7.89 -8.58
N CYS A 21 14.65 8.07 -9.02
CA CYS A 21 15.61 6.97 -9.16
C CYS A 21 15.96 6.33 -7.81
N THR A 22 16.03 7.12 -6.73
CA THR A 22 16.23 6.58 -5.38
C THR A 22 15.06 5.72 -4.95
N ARG A 23 13.82 6.19 -5.18
CA ARG A 23 12.61 5.39 -4.94
C ARG A 23 12.59 4.12 -5.77
N LEU A 24 12.96 4.21 -7.05
CA LEU A 24 13.07 3.05 -7.94
C LEU A 24 14.06 2.01 -7.39
N ALA A 25 15.25 2.44 -6.96
CA ALA A 25 16.24 1.54 -6.38
C ALA A 25 15.73 0.88 -5.08
N THR A 26 14.95 1.60 -4.27
CA THR A 26 14.30 0.99 -3.08
C THR A 26 13.18 0.03 -3.44
N SER A 27 12.40 0.30 -4.50
CA SER A 27 11.34 -0.61 -4.95
C SER A 27 11.90 -1.82 -5.70
N ALA A 28 13.11 -1.76 -6.24
CA ALA A 28 13.78 -2.90 -6.87
C ALA A 28 14.23 -3.97 -5.85
N ARG A 29 14.10 -3.72 -4.54
CA ARG A 29 14.42 -4.71 -3.51
C ARG A 29 13.59 -5.97 -3.71
N GLY A 30 14.28 -7.11 -3.72
CA GLY A 30 13.66 -8.42 -3.96
C GLY A 30 13.64 -8.84 -5.43
N LEU A 31 14.02 -7.98 -6.38
CA LEU A 31 14.33 -8.41 -7.74
C LEU A 31 15.65 -9.21 -7.79
N PRO A 32 15.96 -9.93 -8.87
CA PRO A 32 17.28 -10.55 -9.05
C PRO A 32 18.43 -9.55 -8.89
N SER A 33 19.60 -10.02 -8.44
CA SER A 33 20.76 -9.16 -8.15
C SER A 33 21.17 -8.28 -9.32
N SER A 34 21.12 -8.81 -10.56
CA SER A 34 21.39 -8.05 -11.78
C SER A 34 20.48 -6.83 -11.93
N MET A 35 19.19 -6.98 -11.61
CA MET A 35 18.20 -5.90 -11.71
C MET A 35 18.38 -4.86 -10.60
N GLN A 36 18.72 -5.32 -9.39
CA GLN A 36 19.05 -4.42 -8.29
C GLN A 36 20.31 -3.59 -8.58
N GLU A 37 21.32 -4.21 -9.18
CA GLU A 37 22.55 -3.56 -9.61
C GLU A 37 22.26 -2.52 -10.71
N THR A 38 21.47 -2.86 -11.73
CA THR A 38 21.02 -1.92 -12.76
C THR A 38 20.30 -0.70 -12.15
N ALA A 39 19.36 -0.91 -11.23
CA ALA A 39 18.68 0.20 -10.54
C ALA A 39 19.65 1.05 -9.70
N GLY A 40 20.67 0.44 -9.11
CA GLY A 40 21.77 1.12 -8.42
C GLY A 40 22.62 1.98 -9.36
N HIS A 41 22.98 1.45 -10.52
CA HIS A 41 23.72 2.16 -11.57
C HIS A 41 22.95 3.37 -12.12
N VAL A 42 21.65 3.19 -12.39
CA VAL A 42 20.74 4.27 -12.79
C VAL A 42 20.77 5.42 -11.78
N ARG A 43 20.58 5.10 -10.48
CA ARG A 43 20.62 6.09 -9.40
C ARG A 43 21.95 6.82 -9.36
N HIS A 44 23.06 6.09 -9.40
CA HIS A 44 24.40 6.67 -9.29
C HIS A 44 24.76 7.54 -10.50
N GLY A 45 24.38 7.12 -11.71
CA GLY A 45 24.55 7.93 -12.91
C GLY A 45 23.80 9.26 -12.82
N VAL A 46 22.53 9.23 -12.39
CA VAL A 46 21.71 10.44 -12.20
C VAL A 46 22.26 11.33 -11.09
N GLU A 47 22.78 10.75 -10.00
CA GLU A 47 23.48 11.49 -8.94
C GLU A 47 24.71 12.22 -9.49
N GLY A 48 25.53 11.55 -10.31
CA GLY A 48 26.68 12.16 -10.98
C GLY A 48 26.30 13.34 -11.87
N VAL A 49 25.19 13.23 -12.60
CA VAL A 49 24.63 14.33 -13.40
C VAL A 49 24.16 15.47 -12.51
N GLN A 50 23.44 15.16 -11.44
CA GLN A 50 22.93 16.16 -10.50
C GLN A 50 24.06 16.92 -9.83
N VAL A 51 25.12 16.25 -9.39
CA VAL A 51 26.31 16.87 -8.82
C VAL A 51 26.96 17.78 -9.87
N SER A 52 27.29 17.24 -11.06
CA SER A 52 27.98 17.98 -12.12
C SER A 52 27.27 19.27 -12.52
N LEU A 53 25.93 19.24 -12.65
CA LEU A 53 25.14 20.39 -13.06
C LEU A 53 24.74 21.31 -11.88
N SER A 54 24.83 20.84 -10.63
CA SER A 54 24.48 21.65 -9.46
C SER A 54 25.49 22.77 -9.18
N HIS A 55 26.76 22.56 -9.54
CA HIS A 55 27.86 23.51 -9.30
C HIS A 55 27.81 24.75 -10.22
N ALA A 56 27.15 24.69 -11.37
CA ALA A 56 27.13 25.75 -12.37
C ALA A 56 26.30 26.97 -11.94
N ARG A 57 26.91 28.12 -11.69
CA ARG A 57 26.22 29.36 -11.26
C ARG A 57 25.78 30.21 -12.44
N SER A 58 26.36 29.94 -13.61
CA SER A 58 26.08 30.56 -14.91
C SER A 58 26.09 29.48 -16.02
N PHE A 59 25.61 29.84 -17.21
CA PHE A 59 25.70 29.06 -18.43
C PHE A 59 27.14 28.94 -18.92
N HIS A 60 28.03 29.87 -18.57
CA HIS A 60 29.45 29.75 -18.88
C HIS A 60 30.11 28.59 -18.12
N ASP A 61 29.61 28.27 -16.92
CA ASP A 61 30.08 27.12 -16.13
C ASP A 61 29.63 25.77 -16.73
N LEU A 62 28.70 25.78 -17.69
CA LEU A 62 28.18 24.59 -18.36
C LEU A 62 28.92 24.33 -19.67
N SER A 63 29.96 23.51 -19.61
CA SER A 63 30.63 23.03 -20.82
C SER A 63 29.70 22.14 -21.65
N GLY A 64 29.77 22.28 -22.98
CA GLY A 64 29.05 21.41 -23.92
C GLY A 64 29.37 19.92 -23.73
N LEU A 65 30.59 19.59 -23.27
CA LEU A 65 30.96 18.23 -22.93
C LEU A 65 30.17 17.71 -21.71
N VAL A 66 30.04 18.51 -20.65
CA VAL A 66 29.28 18.15 -19.44
C VAL A 66 27.80 17.97 -19.79
N LEU A 67 27.26 18.84 -20.64
CA LEU A 67 25.88 18.71 -21.12
C LEU A 67 25.68 17.45 -21.96
N ALA A 68 26.58 17.16 -22.90
CA ALA A 68 26.53 15.95 -23.72
C ALA A 68 26.62 14.68 -22.87
N GLN A 69 27.58 14.63 -21.92
CA GLN A 69 27.72 13.52 -20.99
C GLN A 69 26.48 13.35 -20.11
N SER A 70 25.96 14.45 -19.56
CA SER A 70 24.76 14.38 -18.72
C SER A 70 23.54 13.85 -19.46
N ARG A 71 23.34 14.30 -20.71
CA ARG A 71 22.26 13.81 -21.57
C ARG A 71 22.41 12.33 -21.86
N GLU A 72 23.62 11.90 -22.20
CA GLU A 72 23.93 10.49 -22.45
C GLU A 72 23.66 9.63 -21.21
N THR A 73 24.12 10.06 -20.02
CA THR A 73 23.88 9.34 -18.78
C THR A 73 22.39 9.23 -18.45
N VAL A 74 21.61 10.31 -18.63
CA VAL A 74 20.16 10.29 -18.43
C VAL A 74 19.46 9.39 -19.45
N MET A 75 19.90 9.38 -20.71
CA MET A 75 19.35 8.49 -21.73
C MET A 75 19.63 7.02 -21.40
N ARG A 76 20.85 6.68 -21.00
CA ARG A 76 21.18 5.32 -20.55
C ARG A 76 20.37 4.92 -19.33
N ALA A 77 20.23 5.82 -18.38
CA ALA A 77 19.39 5.60 -17.21
C ALA A 77 17.94 5.27 -17.62
N GLN A 78 17.38 6.01 -18.57
CA GLN A 78 16.04 5.74 -19.10
C GLN A 78 15.95 4.35 -19.75
N LEU A 79 16.88 3.99 -20.64
CA LEU A 79 16.89 2.68 -21.29
C LEU A 79 17.00 1.52 -20.29
N SER A 80 17.85 1.67 -19.27
CA SER A 80 17.97 0.69 -18.18
C SER A 80 16.70 0.58 -17.35
N ILE A 81 15.95 1.67 -17.14
CA ILE A 81 14.65 1.62 -16.47
C ILE A 81 13.63 0.88 -17.34
N ASP A 82 13.61 1.14 -18.65
CA ASP A 82 12.70 0.47 -19.58
C ASP A 82 12.96 -1.05 -19.60
N GLU A 83 14.23 -1.47 -19.61
CA GLU A 83 14.63 -2.89 -19.49
C GLU A 83 14.17 -3.50 -18.16
N LEU A 84 14.33 -2.78 -17.04
CA LEU A 84 13.83 -3.22 -15.73
C LEU A 84 12.32 -3.42 -15.73
N LEU A 85 11.57 -2.50 -16.34
CA LEU A 85 10.11 -2.57 -16.41
C LEU A 85 9.64 -3.74 -17.28
N GLU A 86 10.29 -3.95 -18.43
CA GLU A 86 10.01 -5.08 -19.32
C GLU A 86 10.25 -6.41 -18.59
N TYR A 87 11.39 -6.54 -17.88
CA TYR A 87 11.71 -7.74 -17.11
C TYR A 87 10.65 -8.06 -16.06
N VAL A 88 10.23 -7.06 -15.28
CA VAL A 88 9.21 -7.25 -14.25
C VAL A 88 7.86 -7.64 -14.87
N GLY A 89 7.50 -7.01 -16.01
CA GLY A 89 6.29 -7.33 -16.75
C GLY A 89 6.24 -8.76 -17.29
N GLN A 90 7.38 -9.28 -17.75
CA GLN A 90 7.47 -10.63 -18.31
C GLN A 90 7.56 -11.73 -17.24
N HIS A 91 8.25 -11.47 -16.14
CA HIS A 91 8.62 -12.52 -15.19
C HIS A 91 7.85 -12.50 -13.86
N ALA A 92 7.17 -11.39 -13.52
CA ALA A 92 6.42 -11.22 -12.26
C ALA A 92 7.14 -11.85 -11.04
N PRO A 93 8.37 -11.42 -10.72
CA PRO A 93 9.23 -12.12 -9.77
C PRO A 93 8.60 -12.23 -8.38
N LEU A 94 8.42 -13.46 -7.90
CA LEU A 94 7.86 -13.78 -6.56
C LEU A 94 8.54 -13.07 -5.37
N PRO A 95 9.88 -12.91 -5.32
CA PRO A 95 10.53 -12.24 -4.19
C PRO A 95 10.42 -10.70 -4.22
N TRP A 96 9.77 -10.11 -5.23
CA TRP A 96 9.70 -8.67 -5.37
C TRP A 96 8.84 -8.04 -4.27
N LEU A 97 9.47 -7.15 -3.49
CA LEU A 97 8.78 -6.43 -2.43
C LEU A 97 7.99 -5.26 -3.00
N VAL A 98 6.71 -5.50 -3.28
CA VAL A 98 5.73 -4.45 -3.58
C VAL A 98 5.13 -3.88 -2.28
N GLY A 99 4.80 -2.58 -2.27
CA GLY A 99 4.22 -1.91 -1.11
C GLY A 99 4.48 -0.41 -1.07
N PRO A 100 3.91 0.33 -0.10
CA PRO A 100 3.23 -0.15 1.12
C PRO A 100 1.80 -0.64 0.89
N PHE A 101 1.39 -1.68 1.62
CA PHE A 101 0.01 -2.15 1.66
C PHE A 101 -0.59 -1.91 3.03
N ALA A 102 -1.82 -1.38 3.07
CA ALA A 102 -2.61 -1.27 4.28
C ALA A 102 -3.78 -2.27 4.23
N PRO A 103 -4.11 -2.95 5.34
CA PRO A 103 -5.25 -3.85 5.37
C PRO A 103 -6.55 -3.06 5.13
N ALA A 104 -7.34 -3.50 4.14
CA ALA A 104 -8.64 -2.89 3.83
C ALA A 104 -9.75 -3.37 4.77
N LEU A 105 -9.57 -4.52 5.43
CA LEU A 105 -10.50 -5.08 6.40
C LEU A 105 -9.75 -5.39 7.69
N VAL A 106 -10.29 -4.92 8.81
CA VAL A 106 -9.81 -5.24 10.15
C VAL A 106 -10.92 -6.03 10.83
N GLU A 107 -10.67 -7.31 11.08
CA GLU A 107 -11.58 -8.15 11.86
C GLU A 107 -11.37 -7.85 13.35
N TYR A 108 -12.45 -7.53 14.06
CA TYR A 108 -12.39 -7.28 15.50
C TYR A 108 -12.96 -8.50 16.24
N PRO A 109 -12.33 -8.93 17.34
CA PRO A 109 -12.93 -9.92 18.22
C PRO A 109 -14.26 -9.38 18.76
N GLU A 110 -15.30 -10.22 18.79
CA GLU A 110 -16.67 -9.81 19.14
C GLU A 110 -16.81 -9.24 20.57
N ASP A 111 -15.80 -9.43 21.42
CA ASP A 111 -15.83 -9.06 22.83
C ASP A 111 -15.14 -7.72 23.16
N VAL A 112 -14.63 -6.97 22.18
CA VAL A 112 -13.98 -5.67 22.42
C VAL A 112 -14.79 -4.53 21.78
N PRO A 113 -15.26 -3.54 22.57
CA PRO A 113 -15.96 -2.39 22.01
C PRO A 113 -15.03 -1.62 21.06
N ILE A 114 -15.43 -1.48 19.80
CA ILE A 114 -14.67 -0.79 18.77
C ILE A 114 -14.75 0.72 19.02
N GLU A 115 -13.65 1.35 19.43
CA GLU A 115 -13.54 2.82 19.48
C GLU A 115 -13.56 3.40 18.06
N MET A 116 -14.72 3.87 17.63
CA MET A 116 -14.95 4.45 16.30
C MET A 116 -14.14 5.73 16.02
N ALA A 117 -13.67 6.44 17.06
CA ALA A 117 -12.86 7.65 16.93
C ALA A 117 -11.48 7.38 16.26
N LYS A 118 -10.97 6.15 16.33
CA LYS A 118 -9.71 5.75 15.69
C LYS A 118 -9.83 5.61 14.17
N TRP A 119 -11.05 5.56 13.63
CA TRP A 119 -11.34 5.18 12.24
C TRP A 119 -11.94 6.32 11.41
N GLU A 120 -11.80 7.58 11.86
CA GLU A 120 -12.16 8.74 11.04
C GLU A 120 -11.34 8.74 9.72
N GLY A 121 -12.05 8.53 8.60
CA GLY A 121 -11.47 8.47 7.25
C GLY A 121 -11.46 7.09 6.58
N CYS A 122 -11.91 6.03 7.26
CA CYS A 122 -12.00 4.69 6.66
C CYS A 122 -13.32 4.49 5.90
N VAL A 123 -13.25 3.90 4.69
CA VAL A 123 -14.43 3.49 3.90
C VAL A 123 -14.89 2.10 4.37
N THR A 124 -16.12 2.00 4.87
CA THR A 124 -16.74 0.72 5.21
C THR A 124 -17.38 0.11 3.98
N VAL A 125 -16.92 -1.08 3.57
CA VAL A 125 -17.63 -1.89 2.56
C VAL A 125 -18.76 -2.64 3.25
N GLY A 126 -20.00 -2.22 3.01
CA GLY A 126 -21.19 -2.84 3.59
C GLY A 126 -21.36 -4.28 3.11
N GLY A 127 -21.08 -5.24 3.99
CA GLY A 127 -21.47 -6.64 3.83
C GLY A 127 -22.85 -6.88 4.44
N THR A 128 -23.82 -7.29 3.62
CA THR A 128 -25.11 -7.81 4.08
C THR A 128 -24.91 -9.19 4.71
N HIS A 129 -24.52 -9.25 5.97
CA HIS A 129 -24.63 -10.48 6.74
C HIS A 129 -25.86 -10.40 7.65
N ARG A 130 -26.95 -11.09 7.26
CA ARG A 130 -28.07 -11.33 8.18
C ARG A 130 -27.60 -12.36 9.21
N VAL A 131 -27.37 -11.92 10.43
CA VAL A 131 -27.20 -12.79 11.60
C VAL A 131 -28.50 -13.61 11.80
N PRO A 132 -28.45 -14.95 11.80
CA PRO A 132 -29.58 -15.77 12.24
C PRO A 132 -29.72 -15.69 13.77
N LEU A 133 -30.94 -15.52 14.27
CA LEU A 133 -31.24 -15.54 15.71
C LEU A 133 -30.82 -16.87 16.35
N PRO A 134 -30.19 -16.85 17.55
CA PRO A 134 -29.89 -18.06 18.28
C PRO A 134 -31.17 -18.76 18.74
N ARG A 135 -31.29 -20.05 18.39
CA ARG A 135 -32.40 -20.92 18.79
C ARG A 135 -32.05 -21.55 20.14
N GLY A 136 -32.69 -21.10 21.22
CA GLY A 136 -32.57 -21.77 22.51
C GLY A 136 -32.91 -20.88 23.71
N SER A 137 -34.20 -20.63 23.96
CA SER A 137 -34.65 -20.33 25.31
C SER A 137 -35.28 -21.60 25.87
N ALA A 138 -34.45 -22.46 26.47
CA ALA A 138 -34.92 -23.45 27.41
C ALA A 138 -35.28 -22.68 28.70
N ALA A 139 -36.53 -22.23 28.79
CA ALA A 139 -37.08 -21.70 30.03
C ALA A 139 -37.29 -22.87 31.00
N SER A 140 -36.27 -23.12 31.81
CA SER A 140 -36.39 -23.85 33.06
C SER A 140 -37.46 -23.18 33.93
N THR A 141 -38.49 -23.93 34.32
CA THR A 141 -39.41 -23.49 35.39
C THR A 141 -39.49 -24.62 36.42
N GLU A 142 -38.86 -24.37 37.57
CA GLU A 142 -38.85 -25.22 38.77
C GLU A 142 -40.27 -25.41 39.39
N PRO A 143 -40.47 -26.42 40.26
CA PRO A 143 -41.78 -26.86 40.72
C PRO A 143 -42.27 -26.07 41.94
N ARG A 144 -43.58 -25.76 42.01
CA ARG A 144 -44.23 -25.35 43.28
C ARG A 144 -45.28 -26.37 43.71
N HIS A 145 -45.01 -26.95 44.87
CA HIS A 145 -45.93 -27.70 45.71
C HIS A 145 -46.97 -26.75 46.33
N GLY A 146 -48.25 -27.14 46.41
CA GLY A 146 -49.21 -26.54 47.34
C GLY A 146 -50.65 -26.32 46.86
N GLN A 147 -51.48 -27.35 47.03
CA GLN A 147 -52.86 -27.33 47.55
C GLN A 147 -54.03 -26.60 46.84
N ASN A 148 -55.07 -27.43 46.67
CA ASN A 148 -56.51 -27.20 46.86
C ASN A 148 -57.40 -26.75 45.69
N GLY A 149 -58.29 -27.69 45.32
CA GLY A 149 -59.73 -27.44 45.31
C GLY A 149 -60.43 -27.55 43.94
N GLY A 150 -61.23 -28.62 43.76
CA GLY A 150 -62.35 -28.60 42.79
C GLY A 150 -62.44 -29.79 41.82
N VAL A 151 -63.02 -30.90 42.30
CA VAL A 151 -63.77 -31.92 41.53
C VAL A 151 -65.25 -31.44 41.48
N PRO A 152 -66.21 -31.91 40.62
CA PRO A 152 -66.27 -33.02 39.63
C PRO A 152 -66.70 -32.53 38.21
N ALA A 153 -66.86 -33.31 37.12
CA ALA A 153 -67.63 -34.54 36.94
C ALA A 153 -67.33 -35.25 35.58
N HIS A 154 -67.12 -36.59 35.65
CA HIS A 154 -67.76 -37.71 34.91
C HIS A 154 -68.35 -37.55 33.48
N PRO A 155 -68.57 -38.63 32.69
CA PRO A 155 -67.73 -39.82 32.37
C PRO A 155 -67.94 -40.34 30.91
N GLN A 156 -67.60 -41.63 30.68
CA GLN A 156 -67.92 -42.55 29.55
C GLN A 156 -66.88 -42.67 28.44
N GLN A 157 -66.10 -43.76 28.35
CA GLN A 157 -66.37 -45.21 28.11
C GLN A 157 -65.85 -45.54 26.68
N ARG A 158 -64.75 -46.28 26.55
CA ARG A 158 -64.62 -47.75 26.59
C ARG A 158 -65.31 -48.42 25.40
N THR A 159 -64.53 -48.87 24.42
CA THR A 159 -64.34 -50.30 24.14
C THR A 159 -63.02 -50.51 23.41
#